data_AF-A0A1I2F7V9-F1
#
_entry.id   AF-A0A1I2F7V9-F1
#
_cell.length_a   1.000
_cell.length_b   1.000
_cell.length_c   1.000
_cell.angle_alpha   90.00
_cell.angle_beta   90.00
_cell.angle_gamma   90.00
#
_symmetry.space_group_name_H-M   'P 1'
#
loop_
_entity.id
_entity.type
_entity.pdbx_description
1 polymer ?
#
loop_
_entity_poly.entity_id
_entity_poly.type
_entity_poly.pdbx_seq_one_letter_code
_entity_poly.pdbx_strand_id
1 'polypeptide(L)'
;MSTTKLHVLYFSATGTSRKIVRAIASGMGEVDRELDLTLLKDRQQSHRFTDQDVVVVGVPVYAGRVPVLLSNYFQQLQGQDTPVVLVVVYGNRDYDDALLELKDLFETNGFRGIAAGAFVGEHSYSSKVATARPDADDLETARAFGEEIRQKLAANEHGHLLEVKGNYPYKELVAMPPMAPETNALCTNCGLCAEHCPTEAIDFNDCRQVDASSCIRCCSCVKRCPLDAKSFQHERIVGITHYLVDHFSAIRKEPETFL
;
A
#
# COMPACT_ATOMS: atom_id res chain seq x y z
N MET A 1 -25.21 19.10 14.14
CA MET A 1 -23.94 18.39 14.39
C MET A 1 -23.29 18.19 13.04
N SER A 2 -22.08 18.70 12.85
CA SER A 2 -21.36 18.49 11.59
C SER A 2 -21.03 17.01 11.49
N THR A 3 -21.52 16.34 10.45
CA THR A 3 -21.27 14.92 10.24
C THR A 3 -19.83 14.75 9.78
N THR A 4 -19.02 14.05 10.58
CA THR A 4 -17.65 13.69 10.20
C THR A 4 -17.68 12.83 8.94
N LYS A 5 -16.85 13.18 7.95
CA LYS A 5 -16.79 12.47 6.66
C LYS A 5 -15.61 11.51 6.62
N LEU A 6 -15.85 10.27 6.23
CA LEU A 6 -14.81 9.25 6.14
C LEU A 6 -14.29 9.14 4.70
N HIS A 7 -12.99 9.35 4.52
CA HIS A 7 -12.32 9.21 3.24
C HIS A 7 -11.30 8.08 3.27
N VAL A 8 -11.24 7.29 2.20
CA VAL A 8 -10.27 6.20 2.04
C VAL A 8 -9.33 6.55 0.90
N LEU A 9 -8.03 6.51 1.16
CA LEU A 9 -6.96 6.75 0.20
C LEU A 9 -6.07 5.50 0.14
N TYR A 10 -5.69 5.04 -1.04
CA TYR A 10 -4.71 3.95 -1.10
C TYR A 10 -3.93 3.90 -2.39
N PHE A 11 -2.73 3.32 -2.32
CA PHE A 11 -2.04 2.76 -3.47
C PHE A 11 -2.08 1.23 -3.35
N SER A 12 -2.52 0.51 -4.38
CA SER A 12 -2.69 -0.95 -4.28
C SER A 12 -2.48 -1.68 -5.61
N ALA A 13 -1.23 -1.74 -6.06
CA ALA A 13 -0.83 -2.41 -7.30
C ALA A 13 -1.42 -3.83 -7.46
N THR A 14 -1.32 -4.66 -6.41
CA THR A 14 -1.83 -6.04 -6.38
C THR A 14 -3.17 -6.19 -5.64
N GLY A 15 -3.80 -5.08 -5.21
CA GLY A 15 -5.13 -5.05 -4.60
C GLY A 15 -5.20 -5.33 -3.10
N THR A 16 -4.10 -5.76 -2.46
CA THR A 16 -4.06 -6.12 -1.04
C THR A 16 -4.30 -4.93 -0.11
N SER A 17 -3.57 -3.82 -0.29
CA SER A 17 -3.77 -2.59 0.51
C SER A 17 -5.20 -2.07 0.45
N ARG A 18 -5.83 -2.11 -0.74
CA ARG A 18 -7.24 -1.74 -0.93
C ARG A 18 -8.19 -2.59 -0.09
N LYS A 19 -7.98 -3.91 -0.05
CA LYS A 19 -8.81 -4.82 0.77
C LYS A 19 -8.72 -4.47 2.25
N ILE A 20 -7.51 -4.23 2.76
CA ILE A 20 -7.27 -3.89 4.17
C ILE A 20 -7.94 -2.56 4.53
N VAL A 21 -7.69 -1.46 3.78
CA VAL A 21 -8.26 -0.16 4.16
C VAL A 21 -9.78 -0.14 4.05
N ARG A 22 -10.37 -0.88 3.11
CA ARG A 22 -11.82 -1.03 3.03
C ARG A 22 -12.39 -1.80 4.22
N ALA A 23 -11.69 -2.84 4.69
CA ALA A 23 -12.10 -3.57 5.89
C ALA A 23 -12.06 -2.66 7.13
N ILE A 24 -10.98 -1.89 7.31
CA ILE A 24 -10.87 -0.87 8.38
C ILE A 24 -12.02 0.13 8.28
N ALA A 25 -12.21 0.74 7.09
CA ALA A 25 -13.26 1.72 6.87
C ALA A 25 -14.66 1.15 7.16
N SER A 26 -14.91 -0.13 6.83
CA SER A 26 -16.19 -0.77 7.12
C SER A 26 -16.49 -0.93 8.63
N GLY A 27 -15.46 -1.04 9.47
CA GLY A 27 -15.60 -0.97 10.93
C GLY A 27 -15.80 0.47 11.45
N MET A 28 -15.30 1.45 10.70
CA MET A 28 -15.39 2.88 11.04
C MET A 28 -16.73 3.52 10.67
N GLY A 29 -17.35 3.11 9.57
CA GLY A 29 -18.65 3.65 9.14
C GLY A 29 -18.82 3.74 7.62
N GLU A 30 -19.77 4.57 7.19
CA GLU A 30 -20.01 4.84 5.78
C GLU A 30 -18.88 5.69 5.19
N VAL A 31 -18.41 5.32 4.00
CA VAL A 31 -17.32 6.01 3.30
C VAL A 31 -17.91 7.07 2.37
N ASP A 32 -17.61 8.34 2.63
CA ASP A 32 -18.01 9.46 1.78
C ASP A 32 -17.26 9.47 0.44
N ARG A 33 -15.96 9.13 0.47
CA ARG A 33 -15.11 9.18 -0.71
C ARG A 33 -14.01 8.14 -0.67
N GLU A 34 -13.77 7.50 -1.81
CA GLU A 34 -12.64 6.62 -2.03
C GLU A 34 -11.72 7.17 -3.13
N LEU A 35 -10.42 7.19 -2.86
CA LEU A 35 -9.36 7.71 -3.71
C LEU A 35 -8.34 6.60 -4.01
N ASP A 36 -8.45 6.02 -5.20
CA ASP A 36 -7.49 5.06 -5.72
C ASP A 36 -6.29 5.80 -6.34
N LEU A 37 -5.17 5.78 -5.64
CA LEU A 37 -3.94 6.44 -6.06
C LEU A 37 -3.03 5.51 -6.86
N THR A 38 -3.52 4.33 -7.30
CA THR A 38 -2.68 3.31 -7.94
C THR A 38 -2.23 3.73 -9.34
N LEU A 39 -3.10 4.32 -10.16
CA LEU A 39 -2.75 4.74 -11.52
C LEU A 39 -2.27 6.20 -11.56
N LEU A 40 -1.40 6.50 -12.52
CA LEU A 40 -0.76 7.81 -12.62
C LEU A 40 -1.78 8.93 -12.90
N LYS A 41 -2.79 8.67 -13.73
CA LYS A 41 -3.87 9.61 -14.04
C LYS A 41 -4.65 10.09 -12.80
N ASP A 42 -4.72 9.26 -11.77
CA ASP A 42 -5.48 9.54 -10.54
C ASP A 42 -4.63 10.30 -9.51
N ARG A 43 -3.32 10.49 -9.79
CA ARG A 43 -2.37 11.26 -8.98
C ARG A 43 -2.06 12.64 -9.57
N GLN A 44 -3.01 13.24 -10.28
CA GLN A 44 -2.85 14.54 -10.94
C GLN A 44 -3.59 15.68 -10.24
N GLN A 45 -4.45 15.38 -9.26
CA GLN A 45 -5.26 16.36 -8.56
C GLN A 45 -4.78 16.50 -7.12
N SER A 46 -4.65 17.73 -6.63
CA SER A 46 -4.47 17.98 -5.20
C SER A 46 -5.79 17.79 -4.46
N HIS A 47 -5.73 17.26 -3.23
CA HIS A 47 -6.89 17.15 -2.36
C HIS A 47 -6.64 17.83 -1.02
N ARG A 48 -7.70 18.46 -0.51
CA ARG A 48 -7.71 19.14 0.79
C ARG A 48 -8.74 18.48 1.68
N PHE A 49 -8.39 18.36 2.95
CA PHE A 49 -9.23 17.80 4.00
C PHE A 49 -9.28 18.80 5.17
N THR A 50 -10.37 18.81 5.92
CA THR A 50 -10.57 19.66 7.08
C THR A 50 -10.65 18.85 8.36
N ASP A 51 -10.85 19.52 9.49
CA ASP A 51 -11.12 18.91 10.80
C ASP A 51 -12.47 18.15 10.87
N GLN A 52 -13.31 18.27 9.84
CA GLN A 52 -14.57 17.53 9.70
C GLN A 52 -14.39 16.22 8.90
N ASP A 53 -13.19 15.95 8.43
CA ASP A 53 -12.85 14.75 7.68
C ASP A 53 -12.04 13.78 8.56
N VAL A 54 -12.16 12.48 8.30
CA VAL A 54 -11.25 11.45 8.81
C VAL A 54 -10.73 10.69 7.61
N VAL A 55 -9.42 10.50 7.54
CA VAL A 55 -8.76 9.83 6.41
C VAL A 55 -8.20 8.48 6.84
N VAL A 56 -8.49 7.41 6.10
CA VAL A 56 -7.75 6.15 6.18
C VAL A 56 -6.84 6.06 4.96
N VAL A 57 -5.53 6.04 5.15
CA VAL A 57 -4.54 5.92 4.06
C VAL A 57 -3.82 4.58 4.11
N GLY A 58 -3.77 3.86 2.98
CA GLY A 58 -3.11 2.56 2.85
C GLY A 58 -2.09 2.46 1.73
N VAL A 59 -0.87 2.00 2.03
CA VAL A 59 0.18 1.78 1.02
C VAL A 59 0.89 0.44 1.23
N PRO A 60 1.39 -0.22 0.18
CA PRO A 60 2.27 -1.37 0.33
C PRO A 60 3.66 -0.92 0.79
N VAL A 61 4.40 -1.82 1.42
CA VAL A 61 5.81 -1.57 1.78
C VAL A 61 6.73 -2.04 0.68
N TYR A 62 7.56 -1.13 0.15
CA TYR A 62 8.61 -1.47 -0.83
C TYR A 62 9.99 -1.20 -0.23
N ALA A 63 10.80 -2.26 -0.12
CA ALA A 63 12.14 -2.20 0.47
C ALA A 63 12.18 -1.59 1.89
N GLY A 64 11.11 -1.77 2.68
CA GLY A 64 11.02 -1.24 4.04
C GLY A 64 10.60 0.24 4.12
N ARG A 65 10.11 0.80 3.02
CA ARG A 65 9.76 2.22 2.85
C ARG A 65 8.40 2.38 2.19
N VAL A 66 7.84 3.59 2.26
CA VAL A 66 6.70 4.03 1.45
C VAL A 66 7.12 4.01 -0.04
N PRO A 67 6.22 3.65 -0.99
CA PRO A 67 6.55 3.69 -2.40
C PRO A 67 6.97 5.10 -2.83
N VAL A 68 8.24 5.29 -3.20
CA VAL A 68 8.85 6.60 -3.52
C VAL A 68 8.07 7.40 -4.56
N LEU A 69 7.40 6.72 -5.50
CA LEU A 69 6.55 7.36 -6.51
C LEU A 69 5.38 8.18 -5.91
N LEU A 70 5.02 7.92 -4.65
CA LEU A 70 3.96 8.62 -3.93
C LEU A 70 4.46 9.85 -3.17
N SER A 71 5.78 9.98 -2.92
CA SER A 71 6.32 11.04 -2.06
C SER A 71 5.92 12.44 -2.54
N ASN A 72 6.07 12.73 -3.84
CA ASN A 72 5.69 14.01 -4.43
C ASN A 72 4.17 14.23 -4.41
N TYR A 73 3.38 13.17 -4.53
CA TYR A 73 1.92 13.28 -4.51
C TYR A 73 1.41 13.53 -3.08
N PHE A 74 1.95 12.83 -2.08
CA PHE A 74 1.57 13.03 -0.69
C PHE A 74 1.89 14.44 -0.19
N GLN A 75 2.98 15.06 -0.65
CA GLN A 75 3.28 16.48 -0.40
C GLN A 75 2.21 17.46 -0.91
N GLN A 76 1.39 17.05 -1.89
CA GLN A 76 0.31 17.87 -2.45
C GLN A 76 -1.02 17.66 -1.73
N LEU A 77 -1.13 16.64 -0.87
CA LEU A 77 -2.27 16.47 0.01
C LEU A 77 -2.14 17.44 1.17
N GLN A 78 -3.25 18.03 1.61
CA GLN A 78 -3.26 19.03 2.68
C GLN A 78 -4.39 18.74 3.66
N GLY A 79 -4.05 18.52 4.92
CA GLY A 79 -4.99 18.48 6.04
C GLY A 79 -5.07 19.83 6.75
N GLN A 80 -6.15 20.03 7.50
CA GLN A 80 -6.30 21.16 8.44
C GLN A 80 -6.62 20.60 9.81
N ASP A 81 -5.59 20.07 10.48
CA ASP A 81 -5.74 19.27 11.69
C ASP A 81 -6.66 18.05 11.48
N THR A 82 -6.57 17.46 10.29
CA THR A 82 -7.42 16.34 9.85
C THR A 82 -6.95 15.03 10.50
N PRO A 83 -7.81 14.32 11.27
CA PRO A 83 -7.51 12.98 11.74
C PRO A 83 -7.16 11.99 10.62
N VAL A 84 -6.06 11.24 10.78
CA VAL A 84 -5.64 10.22 9.82
C VAL A 84 -5.30 8.88 10.49
N VAL A 85 -5.75 7.79 9.87
CA VAL A 85 -5.39 6.40 10.16
C VAL A 85 -4.37 5.94 9.12
N LEU A 86 -3.20 5.52 9.58
CA LEU A 86 -2.03 5.26 8.73
C LEU A 86 -1.80 3.76 8.59
N VAL A 87 -1.90 3.23 7.36
CA VAL A 87 -1.90 1.79 7.14
C VAL A 87 -0.79 1.40 6.15
N VAL A 88 0.06 0.47 6.56
CA VAL A 88 1.03 -0.18 5.67
C VAL A 88 0.71 -1.66 5.50
N VAL A 89 0.95 -2.19 4.31
CA VAL A 89 0.75 -3.61 4.02
C VAL A 89 2.05 -4.22 3.51
N TYR A 90 2.53 -5.27 4.17
CA TYR A 90 3.84 -5.85 3.90
C TYR A 90 3.76 -7.35 3.62
N GLY A 91 4.71 -7.84 2.81
CA GLY A 91 4.76 -9.21 2.34
C GLY A 91 5.38 -10.20 3.33
N ASN A 92 5.07 -10.09 4.62
CA ASN A 92 5.51 -11.00 5.69
C ASN A 92 7.00 -10.95 6.11
N ARG A 93 7.89 -10.27 5.37
CA ARG A 93 9.29 -10.05 5.80
C ARG A 93 9.36 -9.14 7.01
N ASP A 94 9.13 -7.85 6.79
CA ASP A 94 9.02 -6.78 7.79
C ASP A 94 8.57 -5.51 7.07
N TYR A 95 8.05 -4.53 7.81
CA TYR A 95 7.72 -3.22 7.27
C TYR A 95 8.80 -2.16 7.51
N ASP A 96 9.88 -2.51 8.23
CA ASP A 96 11.01 -1.65 8.60
C ASP A 96 10.52 -0.26 9.07
N ASP A 97 10.78 0.82 8.32
CA ASP A 97 10.47 2.20 8.72
C ASP A 97 9.25 2.78 7.99
N ALA A 98 8.57 1.98 7.14
CA ALA A 98 7.53 2.48 6.24
C ALA A 98 6.34 3.10 6.99
N LEU A 99 5.98 2.57 8.17
CA LEU A 99 4.85 3.10 8.94
C LEU A 99 5.17 4.47 9.56
N LEU A 100 6.37 4.60 10.14
CA LEU A 100 6.87 5.88 10.66
C LEU A 100 7.02 6.90 9.53
N GLU A 101 7.60 6.51 8.39
CA GLU A 101 7.71 7.39 7.23
C GLU A 101 6.34 7.86 6.73
N LEU A 102 5.35 6.96 6.63
CA LEU A 102 3.99 7.34 6.21
C LEU A 102 3.37 8.33 7.19
N LYS A 103 3.53 8.10 8.50
CA LYS A 103 3.08 9.01 9.55
C LYS A 103 3.68 10.41 9.37
N ASP A 104 5.00 10.49 9.29
CA ASP A 104 5.70 11.78 9.21
C ASP A 104 5.35 12.55 7.92
N LEU A 105 5.18 11.84 6.79
CA LEU A 105 4.73 12.43 5.53
C LEU A 105 3.33 13.06 5.65
N PHE A 106 2.40 12.41 6.34
CA PHE A 106 1.05 12.96 6.52
C PHE A 106 1.03 14.07 7.58
N GLU A 107 1.70 13.90 8.71
CA GLU A 107 1.70 14.92 9.78
C GLU A 107 2.38 16.22 9.36
N THR A 108 3.43 16.15 8.55
CA THR A 108 4.07 17.35 7.95
C THR A 108 3.12 18.12 7.03
N ASN A 109 2.07 17.47 6.53
CA ASN A 109 1.09 18.04 5.61
C ASN A 109 -0.24 18.41 6.29
N GLY A 110 -0.24 18.62 7.61
CA GLY A 110 -1.39 19.14 8.37
C GLY A 110 -2.42 18.09 8.75
N PHE A 111 -2.07 16.81 8.67
CA PHE A 111 -2.85 15.72 9.25
C PHE A 111 -2.40 15.43 10.68
N ARG A 112 -3.26 14.77 11.47
CA ARG A 112 -2.97 14.34 12.83
C ARG A 112 -3.16 12.83 12.91
N GLY A 113 -2.08 12.08 13.13
CA GLY A 113 -2.15 10.63 13.29
C GLY A 113 -2.99 10.26 14.50
N ILE A 114 -4.07 9.50 14.30
CA ILE A 114 -4.94 9.04 15.38
C ILE A 114 -4.87 7.53 15.62
N ALA A 115 -4.39 6.78 14.65
CA ALA A 115 -4.20 5.34 14.72
C ALA A 115 -3.28 4.90 13.57
N ALA A 116 -2.63 3.75 13.73
CA ALA A 116 -1.81 3.16 12.68
C ALA A 116 -1.93 1.64 12.65
N GLY A 117 -1.64 1.01 11.51
CA GLY A 117 -1.64 -0.44 11.41
C GLY A 117 -0.71 -0.98 10.34
N ALA A 118 -0.04 -2.09 10.65
CA ALA A 118 0.75 -2.87 9.72
C ALA A 118 0.07 -4.23 9.48
N PHE A 119 -0.45 -4.44 8.27
CA PHE A 119 -1.18 -5.65 7.90
C PHE A 119 -0.37 -6.54 6.95
N VAL A 120 -0.67 -7.83 6.97
CA VAL A 120 0.04 -8.82 6.17
C VAL A 120 -0.69 -9.06 4.85
N GLY A 121 0.08 -9.15 3.76
CA GLY A 121 -0.43 -9.55 2.45
C GLY A 121 0.48 -10.56 1.78
N GLU A 122 -0.05 -11.29 0.81
CA GLU A 122 0.75 -12.16 -0.05
C GLU A 122 1.87 -11.36 -0.73
N HIS A 123 3.09 -11.86 -0.66
CA HIS A 123 4.24 -11.16 -1.20
C HIS A 123 4.15 -11.03 -2.72
N SER A 124 4.41 -9.84 -3.27
CA SER A 124 4.30 -9.56 -4.71
C SER A 124 5.16 -10.48 -5.59
N TYR A 125 6.35 -10.87 -5.10
CA TYR A 125 7.29 -11.76 -5.80
C TYR A 125 7.00 -13.26 -5.67
N SER A 126 6.11 -13.70 -4.77
CA SER A 126 5.89 -15.13 -4.55
C SER A 126 4.50 -15.40 -3.98
N SER A 127 3.79 -16.38 -4.55
CA SER A 127 2.57 -16.92 -3.94
C SER A 127 2.83 -17.84 -2.74
N LYS A 128 4.10 -18.12 -2.40
CA LYS A 128 4.48 -19.00 -1.27
C LYS A 128 4.72 -18.27 0.05
N VAL A 129 4.69 -16.94 0.06
CA VAL A 129 4.96 -16.13 1.26
C VAL A 129 3.71 -15.32 1.59
N ALA A 130 3.15 -15.59 2.77
CA ALA A 130 1.81 -15.12 3.15
C ALA A 130 0.75 -15.46 2.09
N THR A 131 0.78 -16.71 1.61
CA THR A 131 -0.15 -17.25 0.60
C THR A 131 -1.59 -16.92 0.94
N ALA A 132 -2.34 -16.41 -0.05
CA ALA A 132 -3.75 -16.06 0.07
C ALA A 132 -4.09 -15.01 1.15
N ARG A 133 -3.10 -14.27 1.67
CA ARG A 133 -3.32 -13.17 2.62
C ARG A 133 -3.59 -11.84 1.87
N PRO A 134 -4.50 -10.96 2.34
CA PRO A 134 -5.25 -11.10 3.57
C PRO A 134 -6.32 -12.19 3.47
N ASP A 135 -6.37 -13.03 4.50
CA ASP A 135 -7.39 -14.05 4.71
C ASP A 135 -8.56 -13.48 5.54
N ALA A 136 -9.49 -14.34 5.94
CA ALA A 136 -10.67 -13.91 6.71
C ALA A 136 -10.27 -13.30 8.07
N ASP A 137 -9.24 -13.85 8.72
CA ASP A 137 -8.80 -13.40 10.06
C ASP A 137 -8.12 -12.02 9.96
N ASP A 138 -7.35 -11.76 8.90
CA ASP A 138 -6.81 -10.42 8.64
C ASP A 138 -7.90 -9.38 8.44
N LEU A 139 -8.91 -9.73 7.63
CA LEU A 139 -9.98 -8.81 7.29
C LEU A 139 -10.85 -8.53 8.50
N GLU A 140 -11.07 -9.54 9.36
CA GLU A 140 -11.78 -9.34 10.62
C GLU A 140 -10.95 -8.50 11.59
N THR A 141 -9.64 -8.73 11.70
CA THR A 141 -8.75 -7.89 12.52
C THR A 141 -8.76 -6.44 12.04
N ALA A 142 -8.71 -6.23 10.71
CA ALA A 142 -8.81 -4.91 10.10
C ALA A 142 -10.15 -4.23 10.41
N ARG A 143 -11.25 -4.98 10.31
CA ARG A 143 -12.60 -4.49 10.62
C ARG A 143 -12.74 -4.12 12.09
N ALA A 144 -12.33 -4.98 13.01
CA ALA A 144 -12.35 -4.76 14.45
C ALA A 144 -11.50 -3.53 14.83
N PHE A 145 -10.31 -3.38 14.25
CA PHE A 145 -9.48 -2.19 14.41
C PHE A 145 -10.22 -0.91 13.97
N GLY A 146 -10.96 -0.96 12.86
CA GLY A 146 -11.84 0.12 12.45
C GLY A 146 -12.94 0.47 13.47
N GLU A 147 -13.52 -0.54 14.12
CA GLU A 147 -14.51 -0.33 15.19
C GLU A 147 -13.89 0.34 16.42
N GLU A 148 -12.67 -0.03 16.80
CA GLU A 148 -11.92 0.59 17.89
C GLU A 148 -11.61 2.06 17.58
N ILE A 149 -11.16 2.37 16.36
CA ILE A 149 -10.93 3.75 15.91
C ILE A 149 -12.23 4.57 15.99
N ARG A 150 -13.36 4.01 15.55
CA ARG A 150 -14.67 4.68 15.63
C ARG A 150 -15.06 5.00 17.06
N GLN A 151 -14.81 4.08 17.99
CA GLN A 151 -15.06 4.29 19.42
C GLN A 151 -14.16 5.39 19.98
N LYS A 152 -12.87 5.36 19.65
CA LYS A 152 -11.89 6.39 20.02
C LYS A 152 -12.28 7.79 19.51
N LEU A 153 -12.76 7.88 18.27
CA LEU A 153 -13.31 9.10 17.67
C LEU A 153 -14.55 9.61 18.44
N ALA A 154 -15.50 8.72 18.73
CA ALA A 154 -16.71 9.10 19.47
C ALA A 154 -16.42 9.54 20.92
N ALA A 155 -15.39 8.97 21.55
CA ALA A 155 -14.93 9.32 22.89
C ALA A 155 -14.04 10.58 22.93
N ASN A 156 -13.65 11.12 21.77
CA ASN A 156 -12.68 12.23 21.64
C ASN A 156 -11.31 11.92 22.29
N GLU A 157 -10.89 10.66 22.28
CA GLU A 157 -9.65 10.15 22.91
C GLU A 157 -8.45 10.15 21.94
N HIS A 158 -8.45 11.04 20.95
CA HIS A 158 -7.46 11.10 19.87
C HIS A 158 -6.62 12.38 19.86
N GLY A 159 -6.39 12.95 21.05
CA GLY A 159 -5.52 14.12 21.25
C GLY A 159 -4.07 13.77 21.61
N HIS A 160 -3.75 12.49 21.78
CA HIS A 160 -2.42 12.02 22.18
C HIS A 160 -1.50 11.82 20.98
N LEU A 161 -0.18 11.90 21.23
CA LEU A 161 0.83 11.59 20.23
C LEU A 161 0.75 10.11 19.86
N LEU A 162 0.67 9.82 18.56
CA LEU A 162 0.68 8.46 18.04
C LEU A 162 2.12 7.96 17.91
N GLU A 163 2.51 6.97 18.71
CA GLU A 163 3.79 6.27 18.58
C GLU A 163 3.64 5.04 17.68
N VAL A 164 4.59 4.86 16.75
CA VAL A 164 4.60 3.73 15.80
C VAL A 164 6.00 3.16 15.67
N LYS A 165 6.09 1.88 15.28
CA LYS A 165 7.38 1.25 14.97
C LYS A 165 8.03 1.89 13.73
N GLY A 166 9.33 2.16 13.85
CA GLY A 166 10.22 2.62 12.78
C GLY A 166 11.42 3.37 13.37
N ASN A 167 12.39 3.74 12.53
CA ASN A 167 13.58 4.48 12.90
C ASN A 167 13.74 5.74 12.05
N TYR A 168 14.35 6.77 12.63
CA TYR A 168 14.83 7.96 11.93
C TYR A 168 16.34 8.14 12.19
N PRO A 169 17.18 8.39 11.16
CA PRO A 169 16.84 8.51 9.74
C PRO A 169 16.31 7.19 9.16
N TYR A 170 15.38 7.29 8.21
CA TYR A 170 14.76 6.11 7.59
C TYR A 170 15.80 5.27 6.83
N LYS A 171 15.54 3.96 6.75
CA LYS A 171 16.32 2.98 6.00
C LYS A 171 16.73 3.48 4.62
N GLU A 172 18.02 3.44 4.36
CA GLU A 172 18.59 3.84 3.07
C GLU A 172 18.10 2.91 1.96
N LEU A 173 17.66 3.51 0.85
CA LEU A 173 17.22 2.77 -0.32
C LEU A 173 18.43 2.35 -1.14
N VAL A 174 18.64 1.04 -1.25
CA VAL A 174 19.67 0.48 -2.13
C VAL A 174 19.22 0.63 -3.58
N ALA A 175 20.00 1.34 -4.38
CA ALA A 175 19.76 1.49 -5.81
C ALA A 175 19.78 0.12 -6.50
N MET A 176 18.71 -0.18 -7.22
CA MET A 176 18.61 -1.35 -8.08
C MET A 176 18.74 -0.89 -9.54
N PRO A 177 19.41 -1.64 -10.41
CA PRO A 177 19.42 -1.28 -11.83
C PRO A 177 17.99 -1.30 -12.39
N PRO A 178 17.75 -0.60 -13.51
CA PRO A 178 16.54 -0.76 -14.28
C PRO A 178 16.26 -2.24 -14.56
N MET A 179 15.06 -2.69 -14.24
CA MET A 179 14.63 -4.07 -14.52
C MET A 179 13.11 -4.14 -14.68
N ALA A 180 12.70 -4.92 -15.67
CA ALA A 180 11.31 -5.15 -16.03
C ALA A 180 10.99 -6.65 -16.02
N PRO A 181 9.71 -7.02 -15.90
CA PRO A 181 9.28 -8.38 -16.13
C PRO A 181 9.42 -8.74 -17.61
N GLU A 182 9.85 -9.96 -17.86
CA GLU A 182 9.87 -10.56 -19.18
C GLU A 182 8.47 -10.99 -19.60
N THR A 183 8.26 -11.09 -20.91
CA THR A 183 6.98 -11.49 -21.52
C THR A 183 7.19 -12.69 -22.43
N ASN A 184 6.56 -13.82 -22.10
CA ASN A 184 6.73 -15.06 -22.86
C ASN A 184 5.73 -15.16 -24.04
N ALA A 185 5.77 -16.29 -24.75
CA ALA A 185 4.96 -16.54 -25.94
C ALA A 185 3.44 -16.64 -25.67
N LEU A 186 3.01 -16.85 -24.42
CA LEU A 186 1.59 -16.93 -24.06
C LEU A 186 0.89 -15.57 -24.12
N CYS A 187 1.64 -14.47 -24.22
CA CYS A 187 1.05 -13.14 -24.27
C CYS A 187 0.25 -12.92 -25.57
N THR A 188 -1.05 -12.69 -25.41
CA THR A 188 -2.01 -12.36 -26.48
C THR A 188 -2.13 -10.86 -26.75
N ASN A 189 -1.30 -10.03 -26.10
CA ASN A 189 -1.34 -8.57 -26.21
C ASN A 189 -2.69 -7.94 -25.78
N CYS A 190 -3.34 -8.51 -24.76
CA CYS A 190 -4.67 -8.06 -24.31
C CYS A 190 -4.69 -6.71 -23.57
N GLY A 191 -3.54 -6.12 -23.24
CA GLY A 191 -3.45 -4.79 -22.61
C GLY A 191 -3.66 -4.73 -21.10
N LEU A 192 -4.19 -5.78 -20.44
CA LEU A 192 -4.49 -5.77 -18.99
C LEU A 192 -3.30 -5.37 -18.10
N CYS A 193 -2.09 -5.78 -18.47
CA CYS A 193 -0.89 -5.39 -17.72
C CYS A 193 -0.56 -3.90 -17.86
N ALA A 194 -0.76 -3.33 -19.05
CA ALA A 194 -0.54 -1.91 -19.32
C ALA A 194 -1.59 -1.05 -18.63
N GLU A 195 -2.87 -1.45 -18.72
CA GLU A 195 -4.01 -0.79 -18.05
C GLU A 195 -3.81 -0.62 -16.54
N HIS A 196 -3.17 -1.60 -15.90
CA HIS A 196 -2.95 -1.62 -14.46
C HIS A 196 -1.51 -1.33 -14.04
N CYS A 197 -0.68 -0.78 -14.95
CA CYS A 197 0.69 -0.40 -14.64
C CYS A 197 0.71 0.96 -13.93
N PRO A 198 1.11 1.04 -12.65
CA PRO A 198 1.04 2.29 -11.88
C PRO A 198 1.97 3.39 -12.40
N THR A 199 2.96 3.02 -13.22
CA THR A 199 3.96 3.93 -13.79
C THR A 199 3.93 3.97 -15.32
N GLU A 200 2.89 3.40 -15.95
CA GLU A 200 2.73 3.39 -17.41
C GLU A 200 3.94 2.81 -18.16
N ALA A 201 4.72 1.96 -17.49
CA ALA A 201 5.96 1.40 -18.02
C ALA A 201 5.76 0.35 -19.14
N ILE A 202 4.52 -0.05 -19.45
CA ILE A 202 4.22 -1.13 -20.41
C ILE A 202 3.46 -0.50 -21.57
N ASP A 203 3.92 -0.74 -22.80
CA ASP A 203 3.23 -0.25 -24.01
C ASP A 203 1.90 -0.98 -24.20
N PHE A 204 0.83 -0.22 -24.47
CA PHE A 204 -0.51 -0.77 -24.74
C PHE A 204 -0.61 -1.50 -26.08
N ASN A 205 0.15 -1.07 -27.09
CA ASN A 205 0.15 -1.64 -28.43
C ASN A 205 1.08 -2.85 -28.54
N ASP A 206 2.13 -2.93 -27.73
CA ASP A 206 2.95 -4.13 -27.57
C ASP A 206 3.34 -4.34 -26.11
N CYS A 207 2.56 -5.17 -25.42
CA CYS A 207 2.77 -5.51 -24.02
C CYS A 207 4.14 -6.15 -23.74
N ARG A 208 4.91 -6.57 -24.75
CA ARG A 208 6.28 -7.07 -24.58
C ARG A 208 7.29 -5.93 -24.36
N GLN A 209 6.99 -4.74 -24.86
CA GLN A 209 7.79 -3.54 -24.61
C GLN A 209 7.52 -3.05 -23.19
N VAL A 210 8.55 -3.09 -22.36
CA VAL A 210 8.48 -2.60 -20.99
C VAL A 210 9.69 -1.71 -20.72
N ASP A 211 9.44 -0.46 -20.33
CA ASP A 211 10.47 0.44 -19.86
C ASP A 211 10.95 0.01 -18.46
N ALA A 212 12.12 -0.62 -18.45
CA ALA A 212 12.78 -1.08 -17.23
C ALA A 212 13.15 0.05 -16.26
N SER A 213 13.29 1.29 -16.74
CA SER A 213 13.63 2.44 -15.90
C SER A 213 12.42 2.98 -15.13
N SER A 214 11.22 2.91 -15.73
CA SER A 214 9.95 3.30 -15.10
C SER A 214 9.32 2.19 -14.25
N CYS A 215 9.80 0.95 -14.36
CA CYS A 215 9.27 -0.20 -13.64
C CYS A 215 9.64 -0.18 -12.14
N ILE A 216 8.63 -0.11 -11.27
CA ILE A 216 8.80 -0.13 -9.80
C ILE A 216 8.80 -1.55 -9.19
N ARG A 217 8.68 -2.59 -10.03
CA ARG A 217 8.65 -4.00 -9.60
C ARG A 217 7.52 -4.35 -8.63
N CYS A 218 6.36 -3.73 -8.79
CA CYS A 218 5.19 -4.00 -7.93
C CYS A 218 4.47 -5.33 -8.24
N CYS A 219 4.80 -5.96 -9.37
CA CYS A 219 4.18 -7.19 -9.89
C CYS A 219 2.68 -7.11 -10.19
N SER A 220 2.09 -5.93 -10.36
CA SER A 220 0.71 -5.77 -10.83
C SER A 220 0.47 -6.56 -12.13
N CYS A 221 1.37 -6.41 -13.11
CA CYS A 221 1.31 -7.09 -14.40
C CYS A 221 1.45 -8.63 -14.30
N VAL A 222 2.28 -9.12 -13.37
CA VAL A 222 2.47 -10.56 -13.14
C VAL A 222 1.21 -11.16 -12.53
N LYS A 223 0.68 -10.54 -11.46
CA LYS A 223 -0.50 -11.05 -10.73
C LYS A 223 -1.81 -10.96 -11.52
N ARG A 224 -1.88 -10.09 -12.53
CA ARG A 224 -3.11 -9.86 -13.33
C ARG A 224 -3.11 -10.58 -14.67
N CYS A 225 -1.99 -11.15 -15.11
CA CYS A 225 -1.95 -11.81 -16.40
C CYS A 225 -2.71 -13.14 -16.32
N PRO A 226 -3.82 -13.31 -17.06
CA PRO A 226 -4.61 -14.55 -16.97
C PRO A 226 -3.93 -15.75 -17.64
N LEU A 227 -2.83 -15.53 -18.36
CA LEU A 227 -2.09 -16.53 -19.11
C LEU A 227 -0.68 -16.75 -18.54
N ASP A 228 -0.37 -16.19 -17.37
CA ASP A 228 0.95 -16.26 -16.74
C ASP A 228 2.10 -15.87 -17.70
N ALA A 229 1.83 -14.90 -18.58
CA ALA A 229 2.75 -14.51 -19.63
C ALA A 229 3.85 -13.54 -19.16
N LYS A 230 3.76 -13.06 -17.90
CA LYS A 230 4.67 -12.07 -17.31
C LYS A 230 5.42 -12.67 -16.13
N SER A 231 6.74 -12.52 -16.09
CA SER A 231 7.58 -13.03 -14.98
C SER A 231 8.84 -12.20 -14.78
N PHE A 232 9.30 -12.04 -13.54
CA PHE A 232 10.65 -11.52 -13.29
C PHE A 232 11.65 -12.67 -13.24
N GLN A 233 12.60 -12.71 -14.18
CA GLN A 233 13.68 -13.72 -14.20
C GLN A 233 15.06 -13.14 -13.87
N HIS A 234 15.18 -11.82 -13.70
CA HIS A 234 16.44 -11.20 -13.31
C HIS A 234 16.97 -11.84 -12.00
N GLU A 235 18.23 -12.30 -12.02
CA GLU A 235 18.90 -13.03 -10.93
C GLU A 235 18.71 -12.42 -9.53
N ARG A 236 18.71 -11.08 -9.41
CA ARG A 236 18.52 -10.37 -8.14
C ARG A 236 17.11 -10.57 -7.58
N ILE A 237 16.08 -10.52 -8.43
CA ILE A 237 14.70 -10.75 -8.00
C ILE A 237 14.50 -12.22 -7.66
N VAL A 238 15.08 -13.13 -8.43
CA VAL A 238 15.04 -14.57 -8.13
C VAL A 238 15.71 -14.84 -6.78
N GLY A 239 16.89 -14.27 -6.52
CA GLY A 239 17.59 -14.40 -5.24
C GLY A 239 16.79 -13.84 -4.06
N ILE A 240 16.19 -12.65 -4.20
CA ILE A 240 15.29 -12.09 -3.19
C ILE A 240 14.08 -13.02 -2.96
N THR A 241 13.51 -13.57 -4.04
CA THR A 241 12.36 -14.46 -3.95
C THR A 241 12.70 -15.75 -3.21
N HIS A 242 13.84 -16.37 -3.49
CA HIS A 242 14.31 -17.55 -2.75
C HIS A 242 14.53 -17.23 -1.28
N TYR A 243 15.25 -16.15 -0.96
CA TYR A 243 15.43 -15.69 0.42
C TYR A 243 14.10 -15.49 1.15
N LEU A 244 13.12 -14.85 0.51
CA LEU A 244 11.80 -14.64 1.11
C LEU A 244 11.08 -15.96 1.38
N VAL A 245 11.14 -16.91 0.45
CA VAL A 245 10.52 -18.23 0.61
C VAL A 245 11.22 -19.01 1.73
N ASP A 246 12.54 -19.09 1.71
CA ASP A 246 13.31 -19.90 2.66
C ASP A 246 13.16 -19.41 4.10
N HIS A 247 13.01 -18.10 4.30
CA HIS A 247 12.97 -17.50 5.64
C HIS A 247 11.57 -17.11 6.13
N PHE A 248 10.59 -16.89 5.24
CA PHE A 248 9.30 -16.32 5.64
C PHE A 248 8.06 -17.07 5.10
N SER A 249 8.22 -18.16 4.34
CA SER A 249 7.05 -18.94 3.87
C SER A 249 6.36 -19.73 4.98
N ALA A 250 7.11 -20.25 5.95
CA ALA A 250 6.60 -21.06 7.06
C ALA A 250 6.16 -20.22 8.28
N ILE A 251 6.39 -18.91 8.26
CA ILE A 251 6.08 -18.01 9.38
C ILE A 251 4.75 -17.33 9.11
N ARG A 252 3.79 -17.43 10.03
CA ARG A 252 2.61 -16.59 10.02
C ARG A 252 2.86 -15.38 10.92
N LYS A 253 2.96 -14.19 10.35
CA LYS A 253 2.87 -12.95 11.12
C LYS A 253 1.41 -12.51 11.25
N GLU A 254 1.15 -11.84 12.36
CA GLU A 254 -0.13 -11.21 12.64
C GLU A 254 -0.05 -9.70 12.37
N PRO A 255 -1.19 -9.04 12.08
CA PRO A 255 -1.24 -7.59 12.02
C PRO A 255 -0.79 -6.93 13.34
N GLU A 256 -0.21 -5.74 13.22
CA GLU A 256 0.21 -4.91 14.36
C GLU A 256 -0.55 -3.58 14.31
N THR A 257 -1.24 -3.21 15.38
CA THR A 257 -2.10 -2.02 15.45
C THR A 257 -1.65 -1.07 16.55
N PHE A 258 -1.80 0.23 16.29
CA PHE A 258 -1.42 1.33 17.18
C PHE A 258 -2.63 2.24 17.34
N LEU A 259 -3.08 2.40 18.58
CA LEU A 259 -4.16 3.31 18.98
C LEU A 259 -3.61 4.34 19.94
#